data_AF-A0A3M8B7M1-F1
#
_entry.id   AF-A0A3M8B7M1-F1
#
_cell.length_a   1.000
_cell.length_b   1.000
_cell.length_c   1.000
_cell.angle_alpha   90.00
_cell.angle_beta   90.00
_cell.angle_gamma   90.00
#
_symmetry.space_group_name_H-M   'P 1'
#
loop_
_entity.id
_entity.type
_entity.pdbx_description
1 polymer ?
#
loop_
_entity_poly.entity_id
_entity_poly.type
_entity_poly.pdbx_seq_one_letter_code
_entity_poly.pdbx_strand_id
1 'polypeptide(L)'
;MTKLNLQDGYLHNKQILLSERMSENEMSPEEILNEASLPRLQIECINVSGDYTEQLWKYELVYKHFTGDIVKVTIGQTERKTGRTKPPIGEDGEIDLPFRDGAHIKHDAIHLNLPAYAICDDIVEKLDLSSFKLKFPEKYSR
;
A
#
# COMPACT_ATOMS: atom_id res chain seq x y z
N MET A 1 -35.33 5.73 -16.03
CA MET A 1 -34.66 4.94 -14.99
C MET A 1 -33.17 4.97 -15.27
N THR A 2 -32.49 5.96 -14.71
CA THR A 2 -31.07 6.24 -14.99
C THR A 2 -30.24 5.42 -14.01
N LYS A 3 -29.43 4.48 -14.52
CA LYS A 3 -28.46 3.74 -13.71
C LYS A 3 -27.41 4.74 -13.23
N LEU A 4 -27.40 5.03 -11.93
CA LEU A 4 -26.31 5.76 -11.28
C LEU A 4 -25.07 4.86 -11.30
N ASN A 5 -24.04 5.31 -12.03
CA ASN A 5 -22.75 4.65 -12.15
C ASN A 5 -22.02 4.74 -10.81
N LEU A 6 -21.92 3.62 -10.09
CA LEU A 6 -21.23 3.51 -8.80
C LEU A 6 -19.69 3.57 -8.91
N GLN A 7 -19.14 3.63 -10.12
CA GLN A 7 -17.69 3.67 -10.35
C GLN A 7 -17.08 5.08 -10.25
N ASP A 8 -17.87 6.14 -10.48
CA ASP A 8 -17.35 7.52 -10.47
C ASP A 8 -17.09 8.08 -9.06
N GLY A 9 -17.72 7.49 -8.02
CA GLY A 9 -17.54 7.89 -6.63
C GLY A 9 -16.30 7.32 -5.94
N TYR A 10 -15.69 6.26 -6.49
CA TYR A 10 -14.58 5.55 -5.85
C TYR A 10 -13.20 6.16 -6.17
N LEU A 11 -13.05 6.69 -7.38
CA LEU A 11 -11.84 7.42 -7.80
C LEU A 11 -11.73 8.80 -7.14
N HIS A 12 -12.87 9.43 -6.84
CA HIS A 12 -12.88 10.77 -6.23
C HIS A 12 -12.33 10.77 -4.80
N ASN A 13 -12.53 9.70 -4.02
CA ASN A 13 -12.02 9.62 -2.64
C ASN A 13 -10.53 9.21 -2.53
N LYS A 14 -9.90 8.70 -3.61
CA LYS A 14 -8.47 8.30 -3.60
C LYS A 14 -7.52 9.50 -3.74
N GLN A 15 -7.97 10.58 -4.38
CA GLN A 15 -7.14 11.74 -4.71
C GLN A 15 -7.32 12.92 -3.74
N ILE A 16 -8.49 13.05 -3.11
CA ILE A 16 -8.86 14.22 -2.29
C ILE A 16 -8.05 14.33 -0.99
N LEU A 17 -7.73 13.21 -0.32
CA LEU A 17 -6.92 13.24 0.90
C LEU A 17 -5.49 13.76 0.66
N LEU A 18 -4.97 13.61 -0.55
CA LEU A 18 -3.63 14.06 -0.93
C LEU A 18 -3.65 15.45 -1.59
N SER A 19 -4.68 15.79 -2.38
CA SER A 19 -4.68 17.06 -3.13
C SER A 19 -4.98 18.30 -2.28
N GLU A 20 -5.68 18.18 -1.14
CA GLU A 20 -6.11 19.34 -0.35
C GLU A 20 -5.06 19.89 0.63
N ARG A 21 -3.92 19.19 0.82
CA ARG A 21 -2.87 19.59 1.79
C ARG A 21 -1.50 19.86 1.18
N MET A 22 -1.36 19.84 -0.15
CA MET A 22 -0.10 20.13 -0.85
C MET A 22 0.26 21.64 -0.90
N SER A 23 -0.07 22.41 0.13
CA SER A 23 0.45 23.77 0.31
C SER A 23 1.42 23.82 1.50
N GLU A 24 2.71 23.91 1.17
CA GLU A 24 3.81 24.45 1.98
C GLU A 24 4.64 23.54 2.92
N ASN A 25 4.61 22.20 2.78
CA ASN A 25 5.73 21.34 3.20
C ASN A 25 5.73 20.05 2.38
N GLU A 26 6.82 19.74 1.68
CA GLU A 26 7.01 18.49 0.91
C GLU A 26 7.21 17.31 1.87
N MET A 27 6.13 16.91 2.55
CA MET A 27 6.11 15.75 3.42
C MET A 27 6.20 14.48 2.57
N SER A 28 7.12 13.58 2.91
CA SER A 28 7.26 12.29 2.22
C SER A 28 5.98 11.45 2.36
N PRO A 29 5.69 10.54 1.42
CA PRO A 29 4.49 9.71 1.51
C PRO A 29 4.44 8.87 2.81
N GLU A 30 5.60 8.49 3.34
CA GLU A 30 5.72 7.82 4.63
C GLU A 30 5.27 8.70 5.79
N GLU A 31 5.71 9.96 5.84
CA GLU A 31 5.35 10.90 6.90
C GLU A 31 3.85 11.20 6.90
N ILE A 32 3.25 11.35 5.71
CA ILE A 32 1.78 11.50 5.56
C ILE A 32 1.06 10.30 6.20
N LEU A 33 1.53 9.08 5.92
CA LEU A 33 0.94 7.87 6.49
C LEU A 33 1.18 7.74 8.01
N ASN A 34 2.31 8.22 8.51
CA ASN A 34 2.60 8.22 9.95
C ASN A 34 1.66 9.14 10.73
N GLU A 35 1.21 10.24 10.14
CA GLU A 35 0.19 11.09 10.73
C GLU A 35 -1.23 10.50 10.63
N ALA A 36 -1.56 9.92 9.48
CA ALA A 36 -2.95 9.57 9.14
C ALA A 36 -3.36 8.12 9.46
N SER A 37 -2.41 7.20 9.63
CA SER A 37 -2.71 5.76 9.61
C SER A 37 -1.72 4.92 10.43
N LEU A 38 -1.87 4.95 11.75
CA LEU A 38 -1.20 4.04 12.69
C LEU A 38 -2.21 3.39 13.65
N PRO A 39 -2.05 2.11 14.01
CA PRO A 39 -1.15 1.14 13.39
C PRO A 39 -1.60 0.76 11.98
N ARG A 40 -0.66 0.34 11.12
CA ARG A 40 -0.93 -0.12 9.75
C ARG A 40 0.00 -1.25 9.35
N LEU A 41 -0.40 -2.02 8.35
CA LEU A 41 0.55 -2.80 7.57
C LEU A 41 1.00 -2.00 6.34
N GLN A 42 2.25 -2.19 5.92
CA GLN A 42 2.73 -1.63 4.67
C GLN A 42 3.62 -2.60 3.90
N ILE A 43 3.68 -2.45 2.59
CA ILE A 43 4.68 -3.10 1.75
C ILE A 43 5.40 -2.03 0.92
N GLU A 44 6.70 -1.89 1.13
CA GLU A 44 7.53 -0.83 0.52
C GLU A 44 8.47 -1.42 -0.53
N CYS A 45 8.49 -0.84 -1.73
CA CYS A 45 9.44 -1.14 -2.79
C CYS A 45 10.64 -0.21 -2.71
N ILE A 46 11.83 -0.79 -2.57
CA ILE A 46 13.12 -0.09 -2.56
C ILE A 46 13.84 -0.42 -3.87
N ASN A 47 14.17 0.63 -4.63
CA ASN A 47 14.96 0.53 -5.86
C ASN A 47 16.45 0.36 -5.51
N VAL A 48 16.96 -0.87 -5.57
CA VAL A 48 18.33 -1.19 -5.16
C VAL A 48 19.34 -0.82 -6.24
N SER A 49 19.00 -1.03 -7.51
CA SER A 49 19.89 -0.78 -8.65
C SER A 49 19.88 0.68 -9.13
N GLY A 50 18.92 1.49 -8.70
CA GLY A 50 18.68 2.85 -9.20
C GLY A 50 17.84 2.91 -10.48
N ASP A 51 17.70 1.79 -11.19
CA ASP A 51 16.92 1.68 -12.43
C ASP A 51 15.77 0.66 -12.32
N TYR A 52 15.42 0.18 -11.12
CA TYR A 52 14.37 -0.80 -10.85
C TYR A 52 14.59 -2.22 -11.41
N THR A 53 15.76 -2.52 -11.99
CA THR A 53 16.10 -3.89 -12.40
C THR A 53 16.35 -4.81 -11.20
N GLU A 54 16.77 -4.25 -10.05
CA GLU A 54 16.85 -4.93 -8.76
C GLU A 54 15.99 -4.20 -7.72
N GLN A 55 15.03 -4.92 -7.14
CA GLN A 55 14.03 -4.38 -6.21
C GLN A 55 14.05 -5.17 -4.91
N LEU A 56 13.97 -4.46 -3.80
CA LEU A 56 13.79 -5.01 -2.47
C LEU A 56 12.41 -4.61 -1.95
N TRP A 57 11.58 -5.60 -1.63
CA TRP A 57 10.25 -5.37 -1.08
C TRP A 57 10.24 -5.74 0.41
N LYS A 58 9.82 -4.79 1.25
CA LYS A 58 9.69 -4.98 2.70
C LYS A 58 8.22 -4.95 3.10
N TYR A 59 7.73 -6.06 3.63
CA TYR A 59 6.41 -6.14 4.25
C TYR A 59 6.55 -5.94 5.77
N GLU A 60 5.90 -4.91 6.31
CA GLU A 60 6.12 -4.41 7.66
C GLU A 60 4.82 -4.10 8.42
N LEU A 61 4.85 -4.25 9.74
CA LEU A 61 3.91 -3.63 10.67
C LEU A 61 4.49 -2.30 11.13
N VAL A 62 3.73 -1.22 10.97
CA VAL A 62 4.12 0.13 11.40
C VAL A 62 3.17 0.62 12.48
N TYR A 63 3.74 1.04 13.61
CA TYR A 63 2.95 1.53 14.75
C TYR A 63 3.72 2.58 15.55
N LYS A 64 2.97 3.38 16.32
CA LYS A 64 3.55 4.31 17.29
C LYS A 64 3.89 3.56 18.57
N HIS A 65 5.18 3.48 18.90
CA HIS A 65 5.66 2.88 20.12
C HIS A 65 5.33 3.74 21.34
N PHE A 66 5.41 3.15 22.54
CA PHE A 66 5.13 3.83 23.80
C PHE A 66 5.99 5.07 24.03
N THR A 67 7.21 5.09 23.49
CA THR A 67 8.13 6.25 23.54
C THR A 67 7.70 7.41 22.66
N GLY A 68 6.70 7.22 21.79
CA GLY A 68 6.27 8.17 20.78
C GLY A 68 6.91 7.96 19.42
N ASP A 69 7.97 7.14 19.34
CA ASP A 69 8.67 6.82 18.09
C ASP A 69 7.81 5.96 17.16
N ILE A 70 8.01 6.13 15.85
CA ILE A 70 7.44 5.23 14.85
C ILE A 70 8.35 4.02 14.70
N VAL A 71 7.78 2.83 14.92
CA VAL A 71 8.51 1.56 14.80
C VAL A 71 7.98 0.81 13.58
N LYS A 72 8.91 0.36 12.73
CA LYS A 72 8.67 -0.57 11.63
C LYS A 72 9.19 -1.95 12.04
N VAL A 73 8.31 -2.95 12.03
CA VAL A 73 8.67 -4.36 12.27
C VAL A 73 8.55 -5.10 10.96
N THR A 74 9.68 -5.50 10.38
CA THR A 74 9.69 -6.31 9.15
C THR A 74 9.14 -7.70 9.42
N ILE A 75 8.06 -8.06 8.72
CA ILE A 75 7.40 -9.36 8.77
C ILE A 75 7.92 -10.24 7.63
N GLY A 76 8.11 -9.66 6.44
CA GLY A 76 8.54 -10.37 5.25
C GLY A 76 9.44 -9.50 4.38
N GLN A 77 10.29 -10.17 3.60
CA GLN A 77 11.17 -9.54 2.63
C GLN A 77 11.21 -10.38 1.34
N THR A 78 11.15 -9.70 0.20
CA THR A 78 11.30 -10.31 -1.12
C THR A 78 12.23 -9.50 -1.99
N GLU A 79 13.24 -10.15 -2.55
CA GLU A 79 14.09 -9.58 -3.59
C GLU A 79 13.57 -10.00 -4.97
N ARG A 80 13.51 -9.05 -5.91
CA ARG A 80 13.05 -9.29 -7.28
C ARG A 80 14.08 -8.72 -8.26
N LYS A 81 14.58 -9.57 -9.15
CA LYS A 81 15.35 -9.15 -10.34
C LYS A 81 14.42 -9.18 -11.55
N THR A 82 14.42 -8.11 -12.35
CA THR A 82 13.51 -7.93 -13.48
C THR A 82 14.19 -7.16 -14.61
N GLY A 83 13.70 -7.33 -15.84
CA GLY A 83 14.10 -6.48 -16.98
C GLY A 83 13.35 -5.15 -17.04
N ARG A 84 12.46 -4.88 -16.08
CA ARG A 84 11.70 -3.63 -16.00
C ARG A 84 12.62 -2.52 -15.47
N THR A 85 12.77 -1.44 -16.24
CA THR A 85 13.62 -0.28 -15.90
C THR A 85 12.85 0.91 -15.30
N LYS A 86 11.64 0.63 -14.79
CA LYS A 86 10.69 1.62 -14.27
C LYS A 86 10.08 1.12 -12.96
N PRO A 87 9.53 2.01 -12.12
CA PRO A 87 8.80 1.57 -10.94
C PRO A 87 7.75 0.51 -11.31
N PRO A 88 7.56 -0.52 -10.46
CA PRO A 88 6.63 -1.61 -10.72
C PRO A 88 5.17 -1.16 -10.57
N ILE A 89 4.69 -0.34 -11.50
CA ILE A 89 3.33 0.19 -11.55
C ILE A 89 2.63 -0.40 -12.78
N GLY A 90 1.41 -0.88 -12.61
CA GLY A 90 0.53 -1.39 -13.65
C GLY A 90 -0.01 -0.28 -14.56
N GLU A 91 -0.67 -0.68 -15.65
CA GLU A 91 -1.30 0.27 -16.59
C GLU A 91 -2.47 1.04 -15.97
N ASP A 92 -3.07 0.49 -14.93
CA ASP A 92 -4.14 1.07 -14.11
C ASP A 92 -3.62 2.00 -12.99
N GLY A 93 -2.29 2.15 -12.86
CA GLY A 93 -1.66 2.92 -11.80
C GLY A 93 -1.54 2.18 -10.47
N GLU A 94 -1.87 0.89 -10.40
CA GLU A 94 -1.70 0.07 -9.20
C GLU A 94 -0.25 -0.42 -9.07
N ILE A 95 0.25 -0.55 -7.84
CA ILE A 95 1.59 -1.06 -7.57
C ILE A 95 1.58 -2.60 -7.75
N ASP A 96 2.44 -3.10 -8.64
CA ASP A 96 2.64 -4.53 -8.93
C ASP A 96 3.42 -5.22 -7.81
N LEU A 97 2.67 -5.70 -6.81
CA LEU A 97 3.21 -6.35 -5.60
C LEU A 97 3.85 -7.73 -5.89
N PRO A 98 4.86 -8.13 -5.11
CA PRO A 98 5.32 -9.52 -5.10
C PRO A 98 4.18 -10.48 -4.74
N PHE A 99 4.03 -11.56 -5.49
CA PHE A 99 2.87 -12.47 -5.36
C PHE A 99 2.62 -12.95 -3.92
N ARG A 100 3.66 -13.46 -3.24
CA ARG A 100 3.53 -14.01 -1.88
C ARG A 100 3.27 -12.92 -0.85
N ASP A 101 4.17 -11.95 -0.76
CA ASP A 101 4.10 -10.92 0.29
C ASP A 101 2.90 -9.99 0.08
N GLY A 102 2.52 -9.74 -1.18
CA GLY A 102 1.30 -9.01 -1.55
C GLY A 102 0.00 -9.75 -1.18
N ALA A 103 -0.01 -11.08 -1.20
CA ALA A 103 -1.14 -11.85 -0.69
C ALA A 103 -1.15 -11.89 0.85
N HIS A 104 0.02 -12.03 1.49
CA HIS A 104 0.15 -12.08 2.95
C HIS A 104 -0.30 -10.77 3.61
N ILE A 105 0.18 -9.62 3.13
CA ILE A 105 -0.22 -8.32 3.70
C ILE A 105 -1.74 -8.13 3.66
N LYS A 106 -2.41 -8.51 2.57
CA LYS A 106 -3.87 -8.39 2.45
C LYS A 106 -4.59 -9.34 3.40
N HIS A 107 -4.10 -10.57 3.53
CA HIS A 107 -4.64 -11.56 4.47
C HIS A 107 -4.52 -11.11 5.92
N ASP A 108 -3.32 -10.67 6.31
CA ASP A 108 -3.00 -10.25 7.68
C ASP A 108 -3.76 -8.96 8.03
N ALA A 109 -3.86 -8.01 7.10
CA ALA A 109 -4.64 -6.78 7.28
C ALA A 109 -6.10 -7.08 7.64
N ILE A 110 -6.70 -8.05 6.95
CA ILE A 110 -8.08 -8.48 7.21
C ILE A 110 -8.21 -9.10 8.60
N HIS A 111 -7.29 -9.98 8.99
CA HIS A 111 -7.36 -10.70 10.26
C HIS A 111 -7.02 -9.84 11.48
N LEU A 112 -6.08 -8.90 11.32
CA LEU A 112 -5.68 -7.96 12.35
C LEU A 112 -6.58 -6.72 12.40
N ASN A 113 -7.50 -6.57 11.43
CA ASN A 113 -8.33 -5.39 11.25
C ASN A 113 -7.52 -4.09 11.16
N LEU A 114 -6.45 -4.12 10.35
CA LEU A 114 -5.54 -3.00 10.12
C LEU A 114 -5.68 -2.48 8.69
N PRO A 115 -5.50 -1.16 8.46
CA PRO A 115 -5.33 -0.65 7.12
C PRO A 115 -4.01 -1.15 6.54
N ALA A 116 -3.95 -1.30 5.21
CA ALA A 116 -2.77 -1.76 4.50
C ALA A 116 -2.45 -0.86 3.30
N TYR A 117 -1.16 -0.57 3.11
CA TYR A 117 -0.68 0.32 2.07
C TYR A 117 0.49 -0.30 1.30
N ALA A 118 0.60 0.00 0.01
CA ALA A 118 1.80 -0.20 -0.77
C ALA A 118 2.47 1.13 -1.06
N ILE A 119 3.80 1.15 -0.99
CA ILE A 119 4.62 2.33 -1.21
C ILE A 119 5.66 1.99 -2.26
N CYS A 120 5.77 2.82 -3.29
CA CYS A 120 6.81 2.71 -4.29
C CYS A 120 7.15 4.11 -4.80
N ASP A 121 8.34 4.58 -4.49
CA ASP A 121 8.77 5.96 -4.81
C ASP A 121 7.84 7.00 -4.13
N ASP A 122 7.32 7.96 -4.89
CA ASP A 122 6.35 8.96 -4.45
C ASP A 122 4.90 8.46 -4.40
N ILE A 123 4.66 7.20 -4.82
CA ILE A 123 3.32 6.64 -4.90
C ILE A 123 2.96 5.85 -3.65
N VAL A 124 1.79 6.18 -3.10
CA VAL A 124 1.14 5.41 -2.04
C VAL A 124 -0.20 4.90 -2.52
N GLU A 125 -0.38 3.59 -2.41
CA GLU A 125 -1.64 2.92 -2.73
C GLU A 125 -2.23 2.30 -1.47
N LYS A 126 -3.47 2.66 -1.12
CA LYS A 126 -4.24 1.90 -0.14
C LYS A 126 -4.74 0.60 -0.77
N LEU A 127 -4.39 -0.53 -0.16
CA LEU A 127 -4.73 -1.85 -0.69
C LEU A 127 -6.23 -2.12 -0.53
N ASP A 128 -6.87 -2.55 -1.62
CA ASP A 128 -8.27 -2.97 -1.60
C ASP A 128 -8.43 -4.36 -0.97
N LEU A 129 -8.83 -4.36 0.31
CA LEU A 129 -9.11 -5.58 1.08
C LEU A 129 -10.49 -6.16 0.76
N SER A 130 -11.44 -5.35 0.27
CA SER A 130 -12.80 -5.81 -0.03
C SER A 130 -12.80 -6.72 -1.25
N SER A 131 -12.16 -6.28 -2.33
CA SER A 131 -11.99 -7.13 -3.52
C SER A 131 -11.17 -8.38 -3.22
N PHE A 132 -10.21 -8.31 -2.30
CA PHE A 132 -9.45 -9.49 -1.88
C PHE A 132 -10.30 -10.50 -1.10
N LYS A 133 -11.19 -10.05 -0.20
CA LYS A 133 -12.15 -10.94 0.48
C LYS A 133 -13.05 -11.66 -0.52
N LEU A 134 -13.56 -10.93 -1.52
CA LEU A 134 -14.45 -11.47 -2.55
C LEU A 134 -13.79 -12.54 -3.43
N LYS A 135 -12.45 -12.51 -3.57
CA LYS A 135 -11.70 -13.56 -4.30
C LYS A 135 -11.62 -14.88 -3.54
N PHE A 136 -11.78 -14.86 -2.21
CA PHE A 136 -11.67 -16.04 -1.33
C PHE A 136 -12.80 -16.05 -0.28
N PRO A 137 -14.08 -16.07 -0.70
CA PRO A 137 -15.21 -15.91 0.21
C PRO A 137 -15.22 -16.95 1.33
N GLU A 138 -14.77 -18.18 1.05
CA GLU A 138 -14.70 -19.29 2.00
C GLU A 138 -13.75 -19.05 3.17
N LYS A 139 -12.77 -18.13 3.03
CA LYS A 139 -11.81 -17.80 4.09
C LYS A 139 -12.26 -16.64 4.97
N TYR A 140 -13.20 -15.83 4.49
CA TYR A 140 -13.55 -14.54 5.11
C TYR A 140 -15.05 -14.37 5.42
N SER A 141 -15.87 -15.37 5.13
CA SER A 141 -17.26 -15.46 5.62
C SER A 141 -17.27 -15.75 7.12
N ARG A 142 -17.37 -14.71 7.95
CA ARG A 142 -17.72 -14.80 9.36
C ARG A 142 -18.93 -13.92 9.63
#